data_AF-A0A950XGP5-F1
#
_entry.id   AF-A0A950XGP5-F1
#
_cell.length_a   1.000
_cell.length_b   1.000
_cell.length_c   1.000
_cell.angle_alpha   90.00
_cell.angle_beta   90.00
_cell.angle_gamma   90.00
#
_symmetry.space_group_name_H-M   'P 1'
#
loop_
_entity.id
_entity.type
_entity.pdbx_description
1 polymer ?
#
loop_
_entity_poly.entity_id
_entity_poly.type
_entity_poly.pdbx_seq_one_letter_code
_entity_poly.pdbx_strand_id
1 'polypeptide(L)'
;MSEVFVPLDVFLKPPGREMQAQEPVPAPQPLPEDLEATLRATRRFRAALRDALDAALPSLLEAIAGEVLARELRLEPAAIAGVVATALERVSDDHVVAIRVHPSDCNAVATLELTTIADAALSPGDCRIELRSGTIDSTLRLRLESVLAERSP
;
A
#
# COMPACT_ATOMS: atom_id res chain seq x y z
N MET A 1 -30.80 64.72 -70.79
CA MET A 1 -30.41 65.00 -69.39
C MET A 1 -31.57 64.59 -68.51
N SER A 2 -31.46 63.44 -67.87
CA SER A 2 -32.38 62.98 -66.84
C SER A 2 -31.53 62.23 -65.83
N GLU A 3 -31.27 62.87 -64.70
CA GLU A 3 -30.58 62.28 -63.56
C GLU A 3 -31.47 61.19 -62.98
N VAL A 4 -30.93 59.97 -62.91
CA VAL A 4 -31.59 58.84 -62.27
C VAL A 4 -31.44 59.02 -60.76
N PHE A 5 -32.56 59.32 -60.10
CA PHE A 5 -32.64 59.37 -58.65
C PHE A 5 -32.35 57.98 -58.07
N VAL A 6 -31.30 57.86 -57.27
CA VAL A 6 -30.97 56.65 -56.52
C VAL A 6 -31.51 56.79 -55.09
N PRO A 7 -32.44 55.93 -54.65
CA PRO A 7 -33.01 55.98 -53.30
C PRO A 7 -31.95 55.77 -52.20
N LEU A 8 -32.06 56.54 -51.10
CA LEU A 8 -31.10 56.58 -49.98
C LEU A 8 -30.98 55.24 -49.21
N ASP A 9 -31.97 54.37 -49.32
CA ASP A 9 -32.02 53.02 -48.76
C ASP A 9 -30.97 52.08 -49.34
N VAL A 10 -30.42 52.39 -50.52
CA VAL A 10 -29.27 51.67 -51.09
C VAL A 10 -27.97 51.99 -50.34
N PHE A 11 -27.80 53.23 -49.86
CA PHE A 11 -26.59 53.66 -49.16
C PHE A 11 -26.57 53.28 -47.67
N LEU A 12 -27.73 53.11 -47.06
CA LEU A 12 -27.85 52.83 -45.63
C LEU A 12 -27.96 51.33 -45.31
N LYS A 13 -27.88 50.44 -46.30
CA LYS A 13 -27.77 49.01 -46.03
C LYS A 13 -26.42 48.78 -45.34
N PRO A 14 -26.38 48.36 -44.05
CA PRO A 14 -25.12 48.01 -43.41
C PRO A 14 -24.44 46.97 -44.29
N PRO A 15 -23.09 47.00 -44.44
CA PRO A 15 -22.39 46.02 -45.26
C PRO A 15 -22.89 44.67 -44.80
N GLY A 16 -23.54 43.94 -45.72
CA GLY A 16 -24.07 42.63 -45.43
C GLY A 16 -22.91 41.90 -44.79
N ARG A 17 -23.10 41.46 -43.54
CA ARG A 17 -22.11 40.67 -42.82
C ARG A 17 -21.79 39.54 -43.77
N GLU A 18 -20.69 39.66 -44.50
CA GLU A 18 -20.19 38.58 -45.32
C GLU A 18 -20.06 37.49 -44.29
N MET A 19 -20.94 36.51 -44.43
CA MET A 19 -20.88 35.30 -43.67
C MET A 19 -19.61 34.67 -44.21
N GLN A 20 -18.47 35.13 -43.67
CA GLN A 20 -17.17 34.52 -43.88
C GLN A 20 -17.48 33.07 -43.58
N ALA A 21 -17.50 32.26 -44.65
CA ALA A 21 -17.70 30.84 -44.53
C ALA A 21 -16.69 30.43 -43.48
N GLN A 22 -17.17 30.04 -42.31
CA GLN A 22 -16.31 29.46 -41.30
C GLN A 22 -15.59 28.34 -42.04
N GLU A 23 -14.29 28.51 -42.24
CA GLU A 23 -13.45 27.43 -42.71
C GLU A 23 -13.80 26.26 -41.79
N PRO A 24 -14.29 25.14 -42.35
CA PRO A 24 -14.76 24.05 -41.52
C PRO A 24 -13.61 23.69 -40.61
N VAL A 25 -13.81 23.85 -39.29
CA VAL A 25 -12.85 23.37 -38.30
C VAL A 25 -12.58 21.92 -38.70
N PRO A 26 -11.35 21.57 -39.09
CA PRO A 26 -11.08 20.23 -39.59
C PRO A 26 -11.55 19.26 -38.51
N ALA A 27 -12.39 18.31 -38.91
CA ALA A 27 -12.82 17.25 -38.01
C ALA A 27 -11.56 16.69 -37.33
N PRO A 28 -11.60 16.45 -36.00
CA PRO A 28 -10.43 15.97 -35.28
C PRO A 28 -9.85 14.80 -36.06
N GLN A 29 -8.67 15.00 -36.64
CA GLN A 29 -8.05 13.96 -37.44
C GLN A 29 -7.76 12.80 -36.50
N PRO A 30 -8.10 11.56 -36.87
CA PRO A 30 -7.76 10.41 -36.07
C PRO A 30 -6.25 10.44 -35.83
N LEU A 31 -5.84 10.23 -34.58
CA LEU A 31 -4.43 10.09 -34.24
C LEU A 31 -3.84 8.97 -35.12
N PRO A 32 -2.58 9.09 -35.58
CA PRO A 32 -1.94 8.02 -36.33
C PRO A 32 -2.07 6.71 -35.55
N GLU A 33 -2.55 5.64 -36.19
CA GLU A 33 -2.86 4.36 -35.51
C GLU A 33 -1.67 3.82 -34.69
N ASP A 34 -0.45 4.07 -35.17
CA ASP A 34 0.81 3.74 -34.50
C ASP A 34 1.00 4.47 -33.17
N LEU A 35 0.62 5.75 -33.10
CA LEU A 35 0.71 6.54 -31.87
C LEU A 35 -0.30 6.04 -30.84
N GLU A 36 -1.53 5.76 -31.26
CA GLU A 36 -2.53 5.21 -30.35
C GLU A 36 -2.15 3.81 -29.84
N ALA A 37 -1.63 2.96 -30.72
CA ALA A 37 -1.15 1.63 -30.37
C ALA A 37 0.00 1.73 -29.36
N THR A 38 0.94 2.64 -29.58
CA THR A 38 2.06 2.91 -28.66
C THR A 38 1.58 3.42 -27.31
N LEU A 39 0.67 4.39 -27.28
CA LEU A 39 0.09 4.90 -26.03
C LEU A 39 -0.66 3.81 -25.25
N ARG A 40 -1.41 2.94 -25.94
CA ARG A 40 -2.08 1.78 -25.33
C ARG A 40 -1.06 0.78 -24.77
N ALA A 41 0.01 0.47 -25.49
CA ALA A 41 1.08 -0.42 -25.03
C ALA A 41 1.78 0.14 -23.79
N THR A 42 2.17 1.41 -23.79
CA THR A 42 2.81 2.07 -22.65
C THR A 42 1.92 2.08 -21.42
N ARG A 43 0.61 2.34 -21.57
CA ARG A 43 -0.35 2.28 -20.45
C ARG A 43 -0.44 0.89 -19.85
N ARG A 44 -0.50 -0.16 -20.68
CA ARG A 44 -0.54 -1.55 -20.23
C ARG A 44 0.75 -1.94 -19.52
N PHE A 45 1.90 -1.60 -20.10
CA PHE A 45 3.20 -1.86 -19.48
C PHE A 45 3.31 -1.19 -18.11
N ARG A 46 2.89 0.07 -18.00
CA ARG A 46 2.91 0.79 -16.72
C ARG A 46 1.97 0.16 -15.68
N ALA A 47 0.79 -0.31 -16.09
CA ALA A 47 -0.12 -1.02 -15.19
C ALA A 47 0.49 -2.33 -14.71
N ALA A 48 1.00 -3.16 -15.62
CA ALA A 48 1.63 -4.43 -15.28
C ALA A 48 2.86 -4.26 -14.37
N LEU A 49 3.68 -3.22 -14.61
CA LEU A 49 4.82 -2.91 -13.75
C LEU A 49 4.37 -2.50 -12.34
N ARG A 50 3.29 -1.72 -12.23
CA ARG A 50 2.72 -1.35 -10.93
C ARG A 50 2.22 -2.59 -10.20
N ASP A 51 1.42 -3.43 -10.86
CA ASP A 51 0.88 -4.65 -10.25
C ASP A 51 2.02 -5.59 -9.79
N ALA A 52 3.08 -5.71 -10.59
CA ALA A 52 4.26 -6.49 -10.23
C ALA A 52 5.00 -5.91 -9.01
N LEU A 53 5.13 -4.59 -8.91
CA LEU A 53 5.75 -3.93 -7.77
C LEU A 53 4.88 -4.06 -6.52
N ASP A 54 3.57 -3.86 -6.64
CA ASP A 54 2.62 -3.98 -5.53
C ASP A 54 2.60 -5.41 -4.98
N ALA A 55 2.79 -6.41 -5.83
CA ALA A 55 2.92 -7.81 -5.41
C ALA A 55 4.30 -8.12 -4.78
N ALA A 56 5.39 -7.54 -5.27
CA ALA A 56 6.74 -7.87 -4.81
C ALA A 56 7.17 -7.10 -3.55
N LEU A 57 6.71 -5.86 -3.40
CA LEU A 57 7.17 -4.95 -2.36
C LEU A 57 6.89 -5.46 -0.93
N PRO A 58 5.70 -6.00 -0.60
CA PRO A 58 5.43 -6.51 0.74
C PRO A 58 6.39 -7.63 1.14
N SER A 59 6.65 -8.58 0.25
CA SER A 59 7.56 -9.70 0.50
C SER A 59 9.00 -9.23 0.70
N LEU A 60 9.46 -8.24 -0.08
CA LEU A 60 10.80 -7.67 0.08
C LEU A 60 10.93 -6.92 1.41
N LEU A 61 9.93 -6.11 1.78
CA LEU A 61 9.92 -5.39 3.04
C LEU A 61 9.90 -6.35 4.23
N GLU A 62 9.11 -7.43 4.14
CA GLU A 62 9.06 -8.48 5.14
C GLU A 62 10.41 -9.17 5.32
N ALA A 63 11.08 -9.53 4.22
CA ALA A 63 12.40 -10.15 4.29
C ALA A 63 13.43 -9.23 4.98
N ILE A 64 13.49 -7.95 4.58
CA ILE A 64 14.45 -6.98 5.14
C ILE A 64 14.14 -6.71 6.62
N ALA A 65 12.87 -6.41 6.95
CA ALA A 65 12.50 -6.09 8.32
C ALA A 65 12.61 -7.31 9.24
N GLY A 66 12.31 -8.51 8.74
CA GLY A 66 12.52 -9.76 9.47
C GLY A 66 14.00 -10.02 9.78
N GLU A 67 14.90 -9.84 8.81
CA GLU A 67 16.33 -10.00 9.02
C GLU A 67 16.89 -9.02 10.05
N VAL A 68 16.52 -7.73 9.92
CA VAL A 68 16.95 -6.68 10.85
C VAL A 68 16.43 -6.96 12.25
N LEU A 69 15.13 -7.19 12.43
CA LEU A 69 14.54 -7.41 13.76
C LEU A 69 15.07 -8.70 14.41
N ALA A 70 15.25 -9.77 13.64
CA ALA A 70 15.83 -11.00 14.18
C ALA A 70 17.27 -10.78 14.66
N ARG A 71 18.04 -9.93 13.98
CA ARG A 71 19.38 -9.54 14.43
C ARG A 71 19.32 -8.70 15.71
N GLU A 72 18.46 -7.69 15.76
CA GLU A 72 18.33 -6.83 16.94
C GLU A 72 17.87 -7.62 18.17
N LEU A 73 16.89 -8.53 18.02
CA LEU A 73 16.42 -9.38 19.12
C LEU A 73 17.49 -10.34 19.63
N ARG A 74 18.44 -10.79 18.78
CA ARG A 74 19.60 -11.57 19.23
C ARG A 74 20.61 -10.73 20.01
N LEU A 75 20.75 -9.45 19.67
CA LEU A 75 21.67 -8.53 20.35
C LEU A 75 21.09 -8.03 21.68
N GLU A 76 19.77 -7.83 21.74
CA GLU A 76 19.06 -7.35 22.93
C GLU A 76 17.85 -8.25 23.29
N PRO A 77 18.09 -9.40 23.96
CA PRO A 77 17.02 -10.31 24.36
C PRO A 77 16.00 -9.69 25.31
N ALA A 78 16.35 -8.63 26.05
CA ALA A 78 15.44 -7.95 26.98
C ALA A 78 14.18 -7.38 26.31
N ALA A 79 14.21 -7.14 25.00
CA ALA A 79 13.07 -6.65 24.23
C ALA A 79 11.89 -7.64 24.16
N ILE A 80 12.13 -8.95 24.36
CA ILE A 80 11.07 -9.97 24.31
C ILE A 80 10.04 -9.83 25.44
N ALA A 81 10.44 -9.30 26.61
CA ALA A 81 9.52 -9.09 27.72
C ALA A 81 8.42 -8.08 27.35
N GLY A 82 8.77 -7.00 26.64
CA GLY A 82 7.81 -6.03 26.14
C GLY A 82 6.87 -6.62 25.10
N VAL A 83 7.38 -7.47 24.21
CA VAL A 83 6.57 -8.20 23.22
C VAL A 83 5.52 -9.08 23.90
N VAL A 84 5.93 -9.82 24.93
CA VAL A 84 5.03 -10.67 25.71
C VAL A 84 4.01 -9.80 26.43
N ALA A 85 4.41 -8.72 27.09
CA ALA A 85 3.50 -7.80 27.77
C ALA A 85 2.42 -7.25 26.82
N THR A 86 2.80 -6.76 25.63
CA THR A 86 1.84 -6.29 24.62
C THR A 86 0.92 -7.40 24.12
N ALA A 87 1.43 -8.63 23.98
CA ALA A 87 0.58 -9.76 23.58
C ALA A 87 -0.41 -10.16 24.69
N LEU A 88 -0.01 -10.03 25.97
CA LEU A 88 -0.88 -10.27 27.13
C LEU A 88 -1.99 -9.20 27.27
N GLU A 89 -1.73 -7.94 26.92
CA GLU A 89 -2.76 -6.89 26.91
C GLU A 89 -3.94 -7.23 25.98
N ARG A 90 -3.72 -8.05 24.96
CA ARG A 90 -4.76 -8.54 24.04
C ARG A 90 -5.61 -9.65 24.63
N VAL A 91 -5.21 -10.21 25.77
CA VAL A 91 -5.88 -11.31 26.46
C VAL A 91 -6.69 -10.73 27.61
N SER A 92 -7.89 -10.25 27.32
CA SER A 92 -8.69 -9.51 28.30
C SER A 92 -9.45 -10.39 29.31
N ASP A 93 -9.81 -11.64 28.96
CA ASP A 93 -10.70 -12.49 29.77
C ASP A 93 -10.23 -13.94 29.98
N ASP A 94 -9.15 -14.36 29.31
CA ASP A 94 -8.67 -15.74 29.40
C ASP A 94 -7.44 -15.87 30.30
N HIS A 95 -7.37 -16.97 31.05
CA HIS A 95 -6.25 -17.21 31.94
C HIS A 95 -5.06 -17.73 31.14
N VAL A 96 -3.93 -17.04 31.26
CA VAL A 96 -2.65 -17.48 30.72
C VAL A 96 -2.20 -18.71 31.48
N VAL A 97 -2.03 -19.81 30.76
CA VAL A 97 -1.59 -21.10 31.29
C VAL A 97 -0.06 -21.15 31.32
N ALA A 98 0.56 -20.80 30.20
CA ALA A 98 2.01 -20.77 30.05
C ALA A 98 2.43 -19.90 28.86
N ILE A 99 3.71 -19.55 28.82
CA ILE A 99 4.33 -18.91 27.67
C ILE A 99 5.50 -19.78 27.21
N ARG A 100 5.53 -20.08 25.92
CA ARG A 100 6.66 -20.72 25.26
C ARG A 100 7.56 -19.66 24.64
N VAL A 101 8.85 -19.75 24.91
CA VAL A 101 9.89 -18.89 24.33
C VAL A 101 11.13 -19.71 24.03
N HIS A 102 12.03 -19.19 23.19
CA HIS A 102 13.33 -19.82 22.99
C HIS A 102 14.14 -19.86 24.31
N PRO A 103 14.95 -20.91 24.57
CA PRO A 103 15.71 -21.04 25.82
C PRO A 103 16.60 -19.84 26.18
N SER A 104 17.10 -19.08 25.19
CA SER A 104 17.89 -17.86 25.45
C SER A 104 17.09 -16.74 26.12
N ASP A 105 15.77 -16.76 25.94
CA ASP A 105 14.88 -15.65 26.28
C ASP A 105 14.14 -15.90 27.60
N CYS A 106 14.21 -17.12 28.15
CA CYS A 106 13.57 -17.49 29.40
C CYS A 106 13.92 -16.54 30.55
N ASN A 107 15.19 -16.12 30.65
CA ASN A 107 15.63 -15.18 31.69
C ASN A 107 15.03 -13.78 31.49
N ALA A 108 14.84 -13.34 30.25
CA ALA A 108 14.30 -12.01 29.96
C ALA A 108 12.81 -11.92 30.32
N VAL A 109 12.05 -13.02 30.13
CA VAL A 109 10.62 -13.07 30.46
C VAL A 109 10.33 -13.50 31.90
N ALA A 110 11.34 -13.97 32.65
CA ALA A 110 11.18 -14.40 34.04
C ALA A 110 10.62 -13.29 34.95
N THR A 111 10.84 -12.02 34.59
CA THR A 111 10.32 -10.84 35.29
C THR A 111 8.80 -10.69 35.22
N LEU A 112 8.13 -11.41 34.32
CA LEU A 112 6.69 -11.34 34.11
C LEU A 112 5.90 -12.27 35.07
N GLU A 113 6.58 -13.05 35.92
CA GLU A 113 5.97 -13.98 36.89
C GLU A 113 5.00 -15.01 36.28
N LEU A 114 5.20 -15.38 35.02
CA LEU A 114 4.38 -16.35 34.30
C LEU A 114 5.09 -17.69 34.13
N THR A 115 4.30 -18.78 34.09
CA THR A 115 4.80 -20.12 33.78
C THR A 115 5.48 -20.11 32.42
N THR A 116 6.80 -20.20 32.40
CA THR A 116 7.60 -20.11 31.19
C THR A 116 8.12 -21.49 30.79
N ILE A 117 7.93 -21.87 29.53
CA ILE A 117 8.37 -23.14 28.96
C ILE A 117 9.41 -22.83 27.89
N ALA A 118 10.59 -23.43 28.02
CA ALA A 118 11.63 -23.32 27.00
C ALA A 118 11.28 -24.20 25.79
N ASP A 119 11.24 -23.61 24.60
CA ASP A 119 10.92 -24.27 23.34
C ASP A 119 11.99 -23.95 22.29
N ALA A 120 12.86 -24.91 22.01
CA ALA A 120 13.95 -24.75 21.05
C ALA A 120 13.50 -24.75 19.58
N ALA A 121 12.21 -25.04 19.30
CA ALA A 121 11.66 -24.91 17.94
C ALA A 121 11.31 -23.45 17.59
N LEU A 122 11.23 -22.56 18.58
CA LEU A 122 11.03 -21.12 18.40
C LEU A 122 12.36 -20.42 18.11
N SER A 123 12.34 -19.36 17.30
CA SER A 123 13.52 -18.51 17.14
C SER A 123 13.65 -17.55 18.32
N PRO A 124 14.87 -17.08 18.66
CA PRO A 124 15.03 -16.00 19.64
C PRO A 124 14.16 -14.79 19.28
N GLY A 125 13.40 -14.31 20.26
CA GLY A 125 12.44 -13.23 20.10
C GLY A 125 11.03 -13.65 19.66
N ASP A 126 10.79 -14.95 19.41
CA ASP A 126 9.45 -15.51 19.24
C ASP A 126 8.82 -15.87 20.59
N CYS A 127 7.50 -15.72 20.70
CA CYS A 127 6.75 -16.28 21.82
C CYS A 127 5.41 -16.87 21.38
N ARG A 128 4.95 -17.86 22.13
CA ARG A 128 3.58 -18.39 22.05
C ARG A 128 2.96 -18.34 23.43
N ILE A 129 1.72 -17.86 23.52
CA ILE A 129 0.98 -17.76 24.77
C ILE A 129 -0.07 -18.86 24.76
N GLU A 130 0.06 -19.80 25.69
CA GLU A 130 -0.95 -20.82 25.95
C GLU A 130 -2.00 -20.22 26.88
N LEU A 131 -3.24 -20.20 26.41
CA LEU A 131 -4.42 -19.79 27.17
C LEU A 131 -5.29 -21.01 27.44
N ARG A 132 -6.29 -20.86 28.32
CA ARG A 132 -7.23 -21.97 28.57
C ARG A 132 -8.09 -22.28 27.34
N SER A 133 -8.45 -21.26 26.55
CA SER A 133 -9.29 -21.40 25.35
C SER A 133 -8.52 -21.72 24.07
N GLY A 134 -7.18 -21.62 24.07
CA GLY A 134 -6.38 -21.85 22.88
C GLY A 134 -4.94 -21.36 22.99
N THR A 135 -4.31 -21.06 21.85
CA THR A 135 -2.92 -20.57 21.78
C THR A 135 -2.86 -19.32 20.92
N ILE A 136 -2.11 -18.33 21.37
CA ILE A 136 -1.78 -17.13 20.60
C ILE A 136 -0.34 -17.25 20.13
N ASP A 137 -0.15 -17.30 18.82
CA ASP A 137 1.17 -17.25 18.20
C ASP A 137 1.60 -15.81 17.98
N SER A 138 2.69 -15.40 18.65
CA SER A 138 3.28 -14.07 18.56
C SER A 138 4.73 -14.15 18.05
N THR A 139 4.89 -14.91 16.96
CA THR A 139 6.17 -15.01 16.25
C THR A 139 6.52 -13.67 15.59
N LEU A 140 7.80 -13.41 15.38
CA LEU A 140 8.29 -12.21 14.69
C LEU A 140 7.64 -12.07 13.31
N ARG A 141 7.51 -13.19 12.57
CA ARG A 141 6.86 -13.23 11.26
C ARG A 141 5.42 -12.73 11.33
N LEU A 142 4.58 -13.32 12.18
CA LEU A 142 3.17 -12.93 12.29
C LEU A 142 2.98 -11.48 12.74
N ARG A 143 3.84 -11.01 13.65
CA ARG A 143 3.83 -9.60 14.10
C ARG A 143 4.17 -8.65 12.96
N LEU A 144 5.16 -9.01 12.16
CA LEU A 144 5.59 -8.18 11.03
C LEU A 144 4.53 -8.17 9.92
N GLU A 145 3.96 -9.33 9.57
CA GLU A 145 2.83 -9.44 8.65
C GLU A 145 1.66 -8.55 9.09
N SER A 146 1.32 -8.55 10.39
CA SER A 146 0.24 -7.71 10.94
C SER A 146 0.52 -6.21 10.74
N VAL A 147 1.75 -5.75 11.06
CA VAL A 147 2.13 -4.33 10.91
C VAL A 147 2.17 -3.90 9.45
N LEU A 148 2.61 -4.78 8.54
CA LEU A 148 2.61 -4.48 7.11
C LEU A 148 1.18 -4.43 6.56
N ALA A 149 0.30 -5.34 6.98
CA ALA A 149 -1.09 -5.37 6.56
C ALA A 149 -1.85 -4.11 6.99
N GLU A 150 -1.62 -3.60 8.21
CA GLU A 150 -2.20 -2.33 8.70
C GLU A 150 -1.74 -1.10 7.91
N ARG A 151 -0.62 -1.20 7.19
CA ARG A 151 0.02 -0.09 6.47
C ARG A 151 -0.08 -0.21 4.95
N SER A 152 -0.69 -1.28 4.43
CA SER A 152 -1.06 -1.36 3.02
C SER A 152 -2.23 -0.41 2.74
N PRO A 153 -2.13 0.44 1.70
CA PRO A 153 -3.17 1.42 1.34
C PRO A 153 -4.47 0.79 0.82
#